data_AF-A0A2V9X2C3-F1
#
_entry.id   AF-A0A2V9X2C3-F1
#
_cell.length_a   1.000
_cell.length_b   1.000
_cell.length_c   1.000
_cell.angle_alpha   90.00
_cell.angle_beta   90.00
_cell.angle_gamma   90.00
#
_symmetry.space_group_name_H-M   'P 1'
#
loop_
_entity.id
_entity.type
_entity.pdbx_description
1 polymer ?
#
loop_
_entity_poly.entity_id
_entity_poly.type
_entity_poly.pdbx_seq_one_letter_code
_entity_poly.pdbx_strand_id
1 'polypeptide(L)' 'MRKAISKSDRKDGFLFVGNQLALDFLNTRPVQNGEPSELLPDFSALLRWFQAADLLNSH' A
#
# COMPACT_ATOMS: atom_id res chain seq x y z
N MET A 1 -14.87 13.81 8.41
CA MET A 1 -15.05 13.66 6.95
C MET A 1 -14.15 12.55 6.45
N ARG A 2 -14.68 11.51 5.81
CA ARG A 2 -13.85 10.54 5.08
C ARG A 2 -13.34 11.24 3.82
N LYS A 3 -12.05 11.49 3.73
CA LYS A 3 -11.43 11.99 2.50
C LYS A 3 -11.53 10.84 1.48
N ALA A 4 -12.14 11.09 0.33
CA ALA A 4 -12.15 10.10 -0.74
C ALA A 4 -10.69 9.83 -1.15
N ILE A 5 -10.28 8.56 -1.16
CA ILE A 5 -8.95 8.16 -1.60
C ILE A 5 -8.80 8.63 -3.05
N SER A 6 -7.88 9.55 -3.28
CA SER A 6 -7.57 10.03 -4.62
C SER A 6 -6.78 8.95 -5.37
N LYS A 7 -6.97 8.82 -6.69
CA LYS A 7 -6.13 7.95 -7.53
C LYS A 7 -4.62 8.24 -7.36
N SER A 8 -4.27 9.45 -6.93
CA SER A 8 -2.89 9.89 -6.66
C SER A 8 -2.24 9.22 -5.45
N ASP A 9 -3.02 8.64 -4.53
CA ASP A 9 -2.53 8.10 -3.26
C ASP A 9 -2.10 6.61 -3.39
N ARG A 10 -2.18 6.08 -4.63
CA ARG A 10 -1.77 4.72 -4.96
C ARG A 10 -0.42 4.69 -5.64
N LYS A 11 0.52 3.93 -5.07
CA LYS A 11 1.83 3.62 -5.65
C LYS A 11 1.92 2.09 -5.81
N ASP A 12 2.19 1.60 -7.02
CA ASP A 12 2.27 0.16 -7.34
C ASP A 12 1.10 -0.69 -6.82
N GLY A 13 -0.10 -0.12 -6.78
CA GLY A 13 -1.32 -0.80 -6.31
C GLY A 13 -1.53 -0.76 -4.78
N PHE A 14 -0.55 -0.28 -4.03
CA PHE A 14 -0.65 -0.07 -2.57
C PHE A 14 -1.22 1.29 -2.25
N LEU A 15 -1.90 1.38 -1.11
CA LEU A 15 -2.54 2.60 -0.62
C LEU A 15 -1.66 3.24 0.46
N PHE A 16 -1.23 4.47 0.21
CA PHE A 16 -0.46 5.27 1.18
C PHE A 16 -1.32 6.45 1.66
N VAL A 17 -1.81 6.40 2.90
CA VAL A 17 -2.71 7.39 3.49
C VAL A 17 -2.05 8.01 4.71
N GLY A 18 -1.80 9.32 4.64
CA GLY A 18 -1.31 10.10 5.78
C GLY A 18 0.20 10.06 5.99
N ASN A 19 0.96 9.43 5.08
CA ASN A 19 2.43 9.38 5.11
C ASN A 19 2.97 8.74 6.41
N GLN A 20 2.28 7.71 6.91
CA GLN A 20 2.65 6.97 8.11
C GLN A 20 2.85 5.50 7.75
N LEU A 21 4.10 5.11 7.49
CA LEU A 21 4.47 3.79 6.95
C LEU A 21 3.86 2.60 7.71
N ALA A 22 3.77 2.68 9.04
CA ALA A 22 3.17 1.61 9.84
C ALA A 22 1.66 1.44 9.53
N LEU A 23 0.92 2.54 9.36
CA LEU A 23 -0.49 2.49 8.96
C LEU A 23 -0.64 2.05 7.50
N ASP A 24 0.25 2.51 6.63
CA ASP A 24 0.25 2.13 5.21
C ASP A 24 0.54 0.64 5.02
N PHE A 25 1.39 0.06 5.87
CA PHE A 25 1.67 -1.37 5.86
C PHE A 25 0.46 -2.21 6.30
N LEU A 26 -0.32 -1.72 7.27
CA LEU A 26 -1.57 -2.36 7.69
C LEU A 26 -2.67 -2.27 6.62
N ASN A 27 -2.60 -1.29 5.73
CA ASN A 27 -3.55 -1.10 4.62
C ASN A 27 -3.31 -2.04 3.43
N THR A 28 -2.52 -3.11 3.60
CA THR A 28 -2.24 -4.13 2.57
C THR A 28 -3.30 -5.24 2.51
N ARG A 29 -4.36 -5.15 3.33
CA ARG A 29 -5.57 -5.98 3.22
C ARG A 29 -6.85 -5.15 3.02
N PRO A 30 -6.93 -4.33 1.95
CA PRO A 30 -8.13 -3.53 1.72
C PRO A 30 -9.33 -4.41 1.35
N VAL A 31 -10.53 -3.94 1.72
CA VAL A 31 -11.78 -4.47 1.17
C VAL A 31 -12.04 -3.81 -0.18
N GLN A 32 -12.09 -4.60 -1.24
CA GLN A 32 -12.36 -4.15 -2.61
C GLN A 32 -13.60 -4.85 -3.13
N ASN A 33 -14.57 -4.08 -3.64
CA ASN A 33 -15.85 -4.61 -4.12
C ASN A 33 -16.59 -5.49 -3.10
N GLY A 34 -16.43 -5.21 -1.80
CA GLY A 34 -17.05 -5.98 -0.71
C GLY A 34 -16.19 -7.12 -0.18
N GLU A 35 -15.09 -7.49 -0.85
CA GLU A 35 -14.26 -8.64 -0.48
C GLU A 35 -12.87 -8.21 0.03
N PRO A 36 -12.33 -8.86 1.08
CA PRO A 36 -10.94 -8.67 1.48
C PRO A 36 -9.99 -9.12 0.38
N SER A 37 -9.00 -8.29 0.06
CA SER A 37 -7.95 -8.60 -0.92
C SER A 37 -6.58 -8.56 -0.24
N GLU A 38 -5.81 -9.63 -0.35
CA GLU A 38 -4.42 -9.71 0.14
C GLU A 38 -3.48 -9.08 -0.90
N LEU A 39 -2.76 -8.01 -0.52
CA LEU A 39 -1.80 -7.33 -1.39
C LEU A 39 -0.34 -7.75 -1.13
N LEU A 40 -0.07 -8.49 -0.05
CA LEU A 40 1.24 -9.08 0.26
C LEU A 40 1.19 -10.63 0.27
N PRO A 41 0.82 -11.27 -0.85
CA PRO A 41 0.71 -12.74 -0.88
C PRO A 41 2.07 -13.46 -0.80
N ASP A 42 3.17 -12.76 -1.09
CA ASP A 42 4.51 -13.34 -1.16
C ASP A 42 5.62 -12.30 -0.89
N PHE A 43 6.86 -12.78 -0.86
CA PHE A 43 8.06 -11.96 -0.64
C PHE A 43 8.28 -10.93 -1.76
N SER A 44 7.93 -11.25 -3.00
CA SER A 44 8.06 -10.32 -4.12
C SER A 44 7.11 -9.13 -3.97
N ALA A 45 5.89 -9.37 -3.51
CA ALA A 45 4.93 -8.33 -3.18
C ALA A 45 5.41 -7.46 -2.01
N LEU A 46 6.05 -8.07 -1.00
CA LEU A 46 6.71 -7.34 0.09
C LEU A 46 7.82 -6.42 -0.44
N LEU A 47 8.69 -6.91 -1.32
CA LEU A 47 9.74 -6.09 -1.93
C LEU A 47 9.16 -4.91 -2.73
N ARG A 48 8.10 -5.13 -3.52
CA ARG A 48 7.41 -4.04 -4.23
C ARG A 48 6.85 -3.01 -3.27
N TRP A 49 6.31 -3.42 -2.13
CA TRP A 49 5.83 -2.48 -1.12
C TRP A 49 6.98 -1.63 -0.56
N PHE A 50 8.12 -2.24 -0.23
CA PHE A 50 9.31 -1.51 0.23
C PHE A 50 9.85 -0.54 -0.82
N GLN A 51 9.81 -0.93 -2.09
CA GLN A 51 10.18 -0.05 -3.20
C GLN A 51 9.21 1.13 -3.32
N ALA A 52 7.90 0.89 -3.29
CA ALA A 52 6.87 1.94 -3.36
C ALA A 52 6.88 2.89 -2.15
N ALA A 53 7.34 2.39 -1.01
CA ALA A 53 7.55 3.13 0.23
C ALA A 53 8.89 3.91 0.25
N ASP A 54 9.67 3.86 -0.84
CA ASP A 54 10.99 4.51 -0.95
C ASP A 54 11.98 4.06 0.15
N LEU A 55 11.88 2.80 0.61
CA LEU A 55 12.72 2.21 1.67
C LEU A 55 13.92 1.42 1.13
N LEU A 56 13.98 1.19 -0.18
CA LEU A 56 15.10 0.51 -0.83
C LEU A 56 16.03 1.55 -1.45
N ASN A 57 17.31 1.50 -1.10
CA ASN A 57 18.33 2.30 -1.78
C ASN A 57 18.66 1.65 -3.13
N SER A 58 18.64 2.44 -4.20
CA SER A 58 19.29 2.07 -5.45
C SER A 58 20.78 2.36 -5.30
N HIS A 59 21.58 1.33 -5.09
CA HIS A 59 23.03 1.43 -5.19
C HIS A 59 23.47 1.53 -6.66
#